data_AF-V7B5Q9-F1
#
_entry.id   AF-V7B5Q9-F1
#
_cell.length_a   1.000
_cell.length_b   1.000
_cell.length_c   1.000
_cell.angle_alpha   90.00
_cell.angle_beta   90.00
_cell.angle_gamma   90.00
#
_symmetry.space_group_name_H-M   'P 1'
#
loop_
_entity.id
_entity.type
_entity.pdbx_description
1 polymer ?
#
loop_
_entity_poly.entity_id
_entity_poly.type
_entity_poly.pdbx_seq_one_letter_code
_entity_poly.pdbx_strand_id
1 'polypeptide(L)'
;MSTIQRTQTHRYMCFNCPNVTLSLSEECKDYLRMRSRGRRISNIEIKMSVNKDFMNCFPRRINNLDISSTMSNDLKYLSQGSTPHVRRFSSFNANGFKFDRKANKNIRETNLAYYGKLEDIIKLNYYARFKVTLFKCKWTDTTKDRAFRKDPWGFTSINFSRLIHIGDHREHDPYIEVSQAEMVYYVNDEVNKNWIIVGHLKPRGLYDIRE
;
A
#
# COMPACT_ATOMS: atom_id res chain seq x y z
N MET A 1 12.51 6.98 12.76
CA MET A 1 11.37 6.05 12.63
C MET A 1 11.50 4.97 13.68
N SER A 2 10.39 4.40 14.17
CA SER A 2 10.46 3.24 15.08
C SER A 2 10.93 1.99 14.35
N THR A 3 11.38 0.97 15.09
CA THR A 3 11.78 -0.33 14.52
C THR A 3 10.65 -0.98 13.73
N ILE A 4 9.41 -0.92 14.23
CA ILE A 4 8.22 -1.41 13.52
C ILE A 4 8.05 -0.71 12.18
N GLN A 5 8.10 0.63 12.15
CA GLN A 5 7.97 1.40 10.92
C GLN A 5 9.08 1.06 9.91
N ARG A 6 10.32 0.83 10.38
CA ARG A 6 11.44 0.40 9.52
C ARG A 6 11.17 -0.97 8.90
N THR A 7 10.69 -1.94 9.67
CA THR A 7 10.33 -3.26 9.14
C THR A 7 9.20 -3.18 8.12
N GLN A 8 8.12 -2.47 8.43
CA GLN A 8 6.96 -2.30 7.55
C GLN A 8 7.35 -1.66 6.21
N THR A 9 8.10 -0.55 6.26
CA THR A 9 8.52 0.18 5.06
C THR A 9 9.52 -0.61 4.21
N HIS A 10 10.51 -1.26 4.82
CA HIS A 10 11.45 -2.11 4.11
C HIS A 10 10.74 -3.26 3.39
N ARG A 11 9.81 -3.92 4.07
CA ARG A 11 8.98 -4.98 3.49
C ARG A 11 8.16 -4.48 2.32
N TYR A 12 7.46 -3.35 2.47
CA TYR A 12 6.68 -2.74 1.40
C TYR A 12 7.56 -2.52 0.15
N MET A 13 8.77 -1.99 0.34
CA MET A 13 9.72 -1.71 -0.74
C MET A 13 10.20 -2.99 -1.44
N CYS A 14 10.41 -4.08 -0.71
CA CYS A 14 10.75 -5.37 -1.30
C CYS A 14 9.60 -5.91 -2.17
N PHE A 15 8.33 -5.72 -1.79
CA PHE A 15 7.21 -6.26 -2.55
C PHE A 15 6.73 -5.39 -3.72
N ASN A 16 7.07 -4.10 -3.73
CA ASN A 16 6.66 -3.17 -4.78
C ASN A 16 7.80 -2.75 -5.73
N CYS A 17 9.03 -3.23 -5.52
CA CYS A 17 10.12 -3.01 -6.47
C CYS A 17 9.95 -3.94 -7.68
N PRO A 18 9.76 -3.44 -8.92
CA PRO A 18 9.43 -4.27 -10.09
C PRO A 18 10.36 -5.49 -10.29
N ASN A 19 11.67 -5.31 -10.10
CA ASN A 19 12.66 -6.38 -10.24
C ASN A 19 12.53 -7.47 -9.15
N VAL A 20 12.08 -7.10 -7.96
CA VAL A 20 11.81 -8.01 -6.84
C VAL A 20 10.42 -8.62 -6.96
N THR A 21 9.40 -7.80 -7.28
CA THR A 21 7.99 -8.17 -7.39
C THR A 21 7.77 -9.25 -8.42
N LEU A 22 8.38 -9.16 -9.62
CA LEU A 22 8.16 -10.15 -10.68
C LEU A 22 8.52 -11.58 -10.24
N SER A 23 9.57 -11.72 -9.45
CA SER A 23 10.11 -13.03 -9.06
C SER A 23 9.61 -13.52 -7.70
N LEU A 24 9.41 -12.62 -6.72
CA LEU A 24 8.71 -12.97 -5.48
C LEU A 24 7.23 -13.26 -5.72
N SER A 25 6.58 -12.61 -6.69
CA SER A 25 5.16 -12.84 -6.95
C SER A 25 4.90 -14.25 -7.47
N GLU A 26 5.76 -14.83 -8.31
CA GLU A 26 5.56 -16.21 -8.80
C GLU A 26 5.86 -17.25 -7.71
N GLU A 27 6.99 -17.16 -7.01
CA GLU A 27 7.31 -18.09 -5.90
C GLU A 27 6.27 -18.03 -4.77
N CYS A 28 5.83 -16.83 -4.39
CA CYS A 28 4.78 -16.68 -3.39
C CYS A 28 3.41 -17.13 -3.91
N LYS A 29 3.02 -16.80 -5.16
CA LYS A 29 1.76 -17.30 -5.74
C LYS A 29 1.76 -18.82 -5.77
N ASP A 30 2.86 -19.46 -6.13
CA ASP A 30 2.95 -20.92 -6.21
C ASP A 30 2.91 -21.56 -4.82
N TYR A 31 3.63 -21.00 -3.84
CA TYR A 31 3.52 -21.42 -2.44
C TYR A 31 2.08 -21.28 -1.91
N LEU A 32 1.40 -20.17 -2.23
CA LEU A 32 0.02 -19.93 -1.79
C LEU A 32 -0.99 -20.81 -2.52
N ARG A 33 -0.81 -21.09 -3.82
CA ARG A 33 -1.61 -22.03 -4.61
C ARG A 33 -1.52 -23.44 -4.05
N MET A 34 -0.33 -23.88 -3.64
CA MET A 34 -0.13 -25.19 -2.99
C MET A 34 -0.90 -25.27 -1.66
N ARG A 35 -0.87 -24.20 -0.85
CA ARG A 35 -1.54 -24.16 0.45
C ARG A 35 -3.07 -24.02 0.34
N SER A 36 -3.57 -23.34 -0.69
CA SER A 36 -5.00 -23.04 -0.86
C SER A 36 -5.80 -24.15 -1.54
N ARG A 37 -5.17 -25.29 -1.89
CA ARG A 37 -5.80 -26.48 -2.51
C ARG A 37 -6.68 -26.14 -3.72
N GLY A 38 -6.25 -25.19 -4.56
CA GLY A 38 -6.95 -24.82 -5.79
C GLY A 38 -8.08 -23.80 -5.65
N ARG A 39 -8.32 -23.22 -4.46
CA ARG A 39 -9.26 -22.10 -4.30
C ARG A 39 -8.73 -20.84 -4.97
N ARG A 40 -9.61 -20.08 -5.65
CA ARG A 40 -9.30 -18.72 -6.15
C ARG A 40 -9.05 -17.78 -4.97
N ILE A 41 -7.84 -17.22 -4.91
CA ILE A 41 -7.39 -16.29 -3.86
C ILE A 41 -7.49 -14.86 -4.41
N SER A 42 -8.04 -13.92 -3.64
CA SER A 42 -8.06 -12.50 -4.00
C SER A 42 -6.66 -11.87 -3.91
N ASN A 43 -6.41 -10.79 -4.67
CA ASN A 43 -5.15 -10.04 -4.57
C ASN A 43 -4.87 -9.53 -3.15
N ILE A 44 -5.94 -9.25 -2.39
CA ILE A 44 -5.89 -8.84 -1.00
C ILE A 44 -5.35 -9.98 -0.12
N GLU A 45 -5.92 -11.19 -0.25
CA GLU A 45 -5.46 -12.37 0.50
C GLU A 45 -4.03 -12.77 0.13
N ILE A 46 -3.63 -12.61 -1.14
CA ILE A 46 -2.24 -12.79 -1.58
C ILE A 46 -1.33 -11.80 -0.84
N LYS A 47 -1.63 -10.49 -0.91
CA LYS A 47 -0.85 -9.46 -0.21
C LYS A 47 -0.77 -9.72 1.29
N MET A 48 -1.88 -10.12 1.93
CA MET A 48 -1.92 -10.46 3.36
C MET A 48 -1.06 -11.68 3.72
N SER A 49 -1.14 -12.77 2.95
CA SER A 49 -0.37 -13.98 3.24
C SER A 49 1.12 -13.79 2.96
N VAL A 50 1.46 -13.08 1.89
CA VAL A 50 2.82 -12.69 1.55
C VAL A 50 3.42 -11.78 2.63
N ASN A 51 2.62 -10.85 3.16
CA ASN A 51 3.02 -9.99 4.27
C ASN A 51 3.33 -10.79 5.55
N LYS A 52 2.60 -11.89 5.79
CA LYS A 52 2.79 -12.78 6.94
C LYS A 52 4.06 -13.64 6.82
N ASP A 53 4.38 -14.11 5.62
CA ASP A 53 5.48 -15.06 5.38
C ASP A 53 6.82 -14.39 4.94
N PHE A 54 6.85 -13.05 4.86
CA PHE A 54 8.00 -12.24 4.43
C PHE A 54 9.34 -12.62 5.06
N MET A 55 9.37 -12.88 6.37
CA MET A 55 10.60 -13.17 7.11
C MET A 55 11.27 -14.47 6.66
N ASN A 56 10.52 -15.39 6.05
CA ASN A 56 11.04 -16.68 5.60
C ASN A 56 11.49 -16.65 4.13
N CYS A 57 10.83 -15.85 3.29
CA CYS A 57 11.09 -15.83 1.84
C CYS A 57 12.30 -14.96 1.45
N PHE A 58 12.50 -13.81 2.10
CA PHE A 58 13.52 -12.85 1.67
C PHE A 58 14.97 -13.30 1.98
N PRO A 59 15.30 -13.82 3.19
CA PRO A 59 16.66 -14.28 3.49
C PRO A 59 17.05 -15.56 2.75
N ARG A 60 16.10 -16.49 2.56
CA ARG A 60 16.33 -17.72 1.76
C ARG A 60 16.84 -17.39 0.36
N ARG A 61 16.38 -16.29 -0.23
CA ARG A 61 16.77 -15.87 -1.57
C ARG A 61 18.10 -15.12 -1.63
N ILE A 62 18.39 -14.25 -0.66
CA ILE A 62 19.72 -13.59 -0.57
C ILE A 62 20.82 -14.65 -0.44
N ASN A 63 20.53 -15.76 0.25
CA ASN A 63 21.50 -16.82 0.50
C ASN A 63 21.51 -17.96 -0.54
N ASN A 64 20.53 -18.07 -1.44
CA ASN A 64 20.43 -19.18 -2.41
C ASN A 64 21.02 -18.91 -3.80
N LEU A 65 21.63 -17.76 -4.07
CA LEU A 65 22.07 -17.43 -5.42
C LEU A 65 23.59 -17.27 -5.54
N ASP A 66 24.17 -18.22 -6.29
CA ASP A 66 25.39 -18.12 -7.09
C ASP A 66 25.29 -17.04 -8.21
N ILE A 67 24.58 -15.93 -7.93
CA ILE A 67 24.17 -14.88 -8.87
C ILE A 67 24.51 -13.50 -8.27
N SER A 68 25.63 -13.40 -7.57
CA SER A 68 26.16 -12.12 -7.06
C SER A 68 26.53 -11.15 -8.20
N SER A 69 26.87 -11.70 -9.37
CA SER A 69 27.32 -10.97 -10.56
C SER A 69 26.18 -10.37 -11.41
N THR A 70 24.96 -10.92 -11.35
CA THR A 70 23.83 -10.48 -12.22
C THR A 70 22.78 -9.63 -11.49
N MET A 71 22.87 -9.47 -10.17
CA MET A 71 21.92 -8.64 -9.41
C MET A 71 22.15 -7.14 -9.67
N SER A 72 21.12 -6.44 -10.12
CA SER A 72 21.13 -4.97 -10.24
C SER A 72 21.54 -4.32 -8.93
N ASN A 73 22.34 -3.25 -8.99
CA ASN A 73 22.78 -2.48 -7.82
C ASN A 73 21.61 -2.06 -6.91
N ASP A 74 20.43 -1.81 -7.48
CA ASP A 74 19.25 -1.41 -6.72
C ASP A 74 18.75 -2.53 -5.79
N LEU A 75 18.91 -3.80 -6.16
CA LEU A 75 18.58 -4.95 -5.31
C LEU A 75 19.53 -5.07 -4.11
N LYS A 76 20.81 -4.76 -4.29
CA LYS A 76 21.81 -4.74 -3.22
C LYS A 76 21.51 -3.65 -2.18
N TYR A 77 21.03 -2.49 -2.62
CA TYR A 77 20.62 -1.43 -1.69
C TYR A 77 19.26 -1.72 -1.04
N LEU A 78 18.34 -2.36 -1.76
CA LEU A 78 17.07 -2.78 -1.18
C LEU A 78 17.27 -3.79 -0.05
N SER A 79 18.14 -4.80 -0.22
CA SER A 79 18.41 -5.81 0.81
C SER A 79 19.00 -5.23 2.11
N GLN A 80 19.71 -4.10 2.02
CA GLN A 80 20.26 -3.39 3.18
C GLN A 80 19.24 -2.49 3.89
N GLY A 81 18.07 -2.25 3.27
CA GLY A 81 17.07 -1.31 3.76
C GLY A 81 17.48 0.16 3.59
N SER A 82 16.54 1.06 3.87
CA SER A 82 16.78 2.51 3.77
C SER A 82 17.70 3.02 4.90
N THR A 83 18.37 4.14 4.67
CA THR A 83 19.14 4.83 5.71
C THR A 83 18.27 5.20 6.92
N PRO A 84 18.83 5.27 8.14
CA PRO A 84 18.07 5.63 9.34
C PRO A 84 17.38 7.01 9.26
N HIS A 85 17.95 7.92 8.47
CA HIS A 85 17.44 9.27 8.25
C HIS A 85 16.26 9.24 7.27
N VAL A 86 15.07 9.55 7.80
CA VAL A 86 13.84 9.62 7.02
C VAL A 86 13.27 11.02 7.11
N ARG A 87 12.99 11.61 5.95
CA ARG A 87 12.36 12.93 5.86
C ARG A 87 10.85 12.78 5.95
N ARG A 88 10.20 13.59 6.78
CA ARG A 88 8.74 13.65 6.89
C ARG A 88 8.20 14.93 6.29
N PHE A 89 6.98 14.88 5.76
CA PHE A 89 6.31 16.02 5.15
C PHE A 89 4.96 16.26 5.82
N SER A 90 4.61 17.53 6.00
CA SER A 90 3.24 17.92 6.36
C SER A 90 2.29 17.81 5.17
N SER A 91 2.78 18.09 3.98
CA SER A 91 2.02 18.01 2.73
C SER A 91 2.89 17.56 1.55
N PHE A 92 2.27 16.97 0.54
CA PHE A 92 2.93 16.49 -0.68
C PHE A 92 2.03 16.65 -1.90
N ASN A 93 2.57 17.12 -3.01
CA ASN A 93 1.83 17.24 -4.28
C ASN A 93 2.08 16.00 -5.13
N ALA A 94 1.00 15.34 -5.56
CA ALA A 94 1.05 14.19 -6.45
C ALA A 94 -0.26 14.01 -7.19
N ASN A 95 -0.22 13.42 -8.39
CA ASN A 95 -1.40 13.08 -9.18
C ASN A 95 -2.38 14.26 -9.39
N GLY A 96 -1.85 15.49 -9.48
CA GLY A 96 -2.66 16.71 -9.62
C GLY A 96 -3.33 17.20 -8.34
N PHE A 97 -3.02 16.62 -7.18
CA PHE A 97 -3.60 16.95 -5.88
C PHE A 97 -2.54 17.27 -4.82
N LYS A 98 -2.93 18.05 -3.81
CA LYS A 98 -2.15 18.27 -2.59
C LYS A 98 -2.68 17.39 -1.46
N PHE A 99 -1.86 16.43 -1.04
CA PHE A 99 -2.09 15.61 0.14
C PHE A 99 -1.56 16.34 1.37
N ASP A 100 -2.40 16.52 2.39
CA ASP A 100 -2.03 17.21 3.62
C ASP A 100 -2.40 16.34 4.82
N ARG A 101 -1.43 16.12 5.70
CA ARG A 101 -1.60 15.31 6.92
C ARG A 101 -2.60 15.93 7.88
N LYS A 102 -2.63 17.25 8.04
CA LYS A 102 -3.54 17.93 8.97
C LYS A 102 -4.98 17.93 8.46
N ALA A 103 -5.17 17.90 7.15
CA ALA A 103 -6.49 17.84 6.54
C ALA A 103 -7.08 16.41 6.51
N ASN A 104 -6.37 15.41 7.05
CA ASN A 104 -6.78 13.99 7.05
C ASN A 104 -7.31 13.55 5.69
N LYS A 105 -6.56 13.84 4.62
CA LYS A 105 -7.01 13.55 3.26
C LYS A 105 -7.32 12.06 3.10
N ASN A 106 -8.38 11.80 2.35
CA ASN A 106 -8.88 10.45 2.10
C ASN A 106 -8.24 9.90 0.83
N ILE A 107 -7.85 8.64 0.89
CA ILE A 107 -7.04 7.99 -0.13
C ILE A 107 -7.70 6.69 -0.54
N ARG A 108 -7.58 6.37 -1.82
CA ARG A 108 -7.83 5.05 -2.37
C ARG A 108 -6.54 4.49 -2.97
N GLU A 109 -6.24 3.21 -2.72
CA GLU A 109 -5.18 2.50 -3.45
C GLU A 109 -5.73 2.07 -4.81
N THR A 110 -5.11 2.55 -5.90
CA THR A 110 -5.58 2.31 -7.28
C THR A 110 -5.72 0.83 -7.62
N ASN A 111 -4.77 -0.01 -7.19
CA ASN A 111 -4.68 -1.41 -7.62
C ASN A 111 -5.54 -2.39 -6.80
N LEU A 112 -5.84 -2.06 -5.55
CA LEU A 112 -6.52 -2.98 -4.61
C LEU A 112 -7.87 -2.46 -4.12
N ALA A 113 -8.25 -1.24 -4.50
CA ALA A 113 -9.46 -0.57 -4.04
C ALA A 113 -9.57 -0.51 -2.51
N TYR A 114 -8.44 -0.42 -1.80
CA TYR A 114 -8.44 -0.07 -0.38
C TYR A 114 -8.78 1.39 -0.20
N TYR A 115 -9.59 1.67 0.81
CA TYR A 115 -9.96 3.03 1.19
C TYR A 115 -9.37 3.35 2.55
N GLY A 116 -8.72 4.50 2.66
CA GLY A 116 -8.01 4.85 3.86
C GLY A 116 -7.89 6.34 4.10
N LYS A 117 -7.38 6.66 5.29
CA LYS A 117 -7.08 8.03 5.70
C LYS A 117 -5.57 8.20 5.82
N LEU A 118 -5.04 9.28 5.25
CA LEU A 118 -3.63 9.63 5.35
C LEU A 118 -3.25 9.93 6.81
N GLU A 119 -2.19 9.28 7.30
CA GLU A 119 -1.62 9.50 8.64
C GLU A 119 -0.25 10.16 8.62
N ASP A 120 0.62 9.78 7.69
CA ASP A 120 1.99 10.29 7.62
C ASP A 120 2.51 10.28 6.18
N ILE A 121 3.46 11.15 5.89
CA ILE A 121 4.14 11.22 4.60
C ILE A 121 5.64 11.16 4.86
N ILE A 122 6.27 10.10 4.36
CA ILE A 122 7.69 9.83 4.61
C ILE A 122 8.44 9.67 3.29
N LYS A 123 9.69 10.11 3.25
CA LYS A 123 10.60 9.87 2.14
C LYS A 123 11.82 9.11 2.63
N LEU A 124 11.94 7.89 2.11
CA LEU A 124 13.05 6.99 2.34
C LEU A 124 14.20 7.37 1.41
N ASN A 125 15.42 7.20 1.91
CA ASN A 125 16.64 7.36 1.14
C ASN A 125 17.42 6.04 1.18
N TYR A 126 17.73 5.50 0.01
CA TYR A 126 18.54 4.30 -0.15
C TYR A 126 19.94 4.72 -0.56
N TYR A 127 20.72 5.19 0.42
CA TYR A 127 22.13 5.55 0.27
C TYR A 127 22.42 6.49 -0.92
N ALA A 128 21.55 7.49 -1.10
CA ALA A 128 21.57 8.46 -2.20
C ALA A 128 21.36 7.88 -3.61
N ARG A 129 21.22 6.56 -3.76
CA ARG A 129 21.01 5.89 -5.04
C ARG A 129 19.61 6.13 -5.59
N PHE A 130 18.60 5.97 -4.75
CA PHE A 130 17.22 6.29 -5.07
C PHE A 130 16.45 6.70 -3.81
N LYS A 131 15.32 7.40 -4.01
CA LYS A 131 14.46 7.90 -2.94
C LYS A 131 13.02 7.56 -3.26
N VAL A 132 12.29 7.08 -2.27
CA VAL A 132 10.88 6.69 -2.43
C VAL A 132 10.05 7.42 -1.41
N THR A 133 8.94 8.00 -1.85
CA THR A 133 7.98 8.67 -0.96
C THR A 133 6.82 7.72 -0.72
N LEU A 134 6.49 7.49 0.54
CA LEU A 134 5.41 6.62 0.98
C LEU A 134 4.39 7.42 1.79
N PHE A 135 3.12 7.09 1.60
CA PHE A 135 2.03 7.49 2.47
C PHE A 135 1.75 6.37 3.46
N LYS A 136 1.67 6.72 4.74
CA LYS A 136 1.13 5.86 5.80
C LYS A 136 -0.36 6.12 5.89
N CYS A 137 -1.17 5.08 5.86
CA CYS A 137 -2.62 5.17 5.86
C CYS A 137 -3.24 4.24 6.91
N LYS A 138 -4.40 4.65 7.42
CA LYS A 138 -5.36 3.77 8.12
C LYS A 138 -6.32 3.20 7.09
N TRP A 139 -6.28 1.89 6.89
CA TRP A 139 -7.09 1.19 5.89
C TRP A 139 -8.36 0.59 6.51
N THR A 140 -9.51 0.83 5.86
CA THR A 140 -10.77 0.16 6.20
C THR A 140 -10.75 -1.28 5.70
N ASP A 141 -11.33 -2.20 6.46
CA ASP A 141 -11.44 -3.61 6.06
C ASP A 141 -12.48 -3.77 4.95
N THR A 142 -12.04 -3.83 3.69
CA THR A 142 -12.90 -4.07 2.53
C THR A 142 -13.03 -5.55 2.17
N THR A 143 -12.42 -6.46 2.95
CA THR A 143 -12.37 -7.90 2.62
C THR A 143 -13.60 -8.67 3.05
N LYS A 144 -14.35 -8.12 4.00
CA LYS A 144 -15.58 -8.68 4.53
C LYS A 144 -16.72 -7.74 4.15
N ASP A 145 -17.83 -8.29 3.66
CA ASP A 145 -19.06 -7.57 3.27
C ASP A 145 -19.71 -6.72 4.40
N ARG A 146 -19.03 -6.58 5.55
CA ARG A 146 -19.48 -5.82 6.72
C ARG A 146 -19.00 -4.37 6.73
N ALA A 147 -17.94 -4.03 5.99
CA ALA A 147 -17.36 -2.68 5.99
C ALA A 147 -17.14 -2.12 4.58
N PHE A 148 -17.66 -2.81 3.56
CA PHE A 148 -17.72 -2.37 2.19
C PHE A 148 -19.05 -2.82 1.58
N ARG A 149 -19.73 -1.91 0.87
CA ARG A 149 -20.91 -2.22 0.06
C ARG A 149 -20.95 -1.35 -1.18
N LYS A 150 -21.56 -1.87 -2.24
CA LYS A 150 -22.00 -1.07 -3.39
C LYS A 150 -23.52 -1.10 -3.45
N ASP A 151 -24.13 0.06 -3.67
CA ASP A 151 -25.57 0.15 -3.88
C ASP A 151 -25.96 -0.16 -5.35
N PRO A 152 -27.26 -0.30 -5.66
CA PRO A 152 -27.73 -0.55 -7.03
C PRO A 152 -27.38 0.54 -8.04
N TRP A 153 -27.07 1.76 -7.58
CA TRP A 153 -26.67 2.89 -8.41
C TRP A 153 -25.15 2.98 -8.61
N GLY A 154 -24.39 2.05 -8.02
CA GLY A 154 -22.94 1.94 -8.17
C GLY A 154 -22.12 2.76 -7.17
N PHE A 155 -22.74 3.44 -6.20
CA PHE A 155 -21.99 4.16 -5.17
C PHE A 155 -21.34 3.20 -4.20
N THR A 156 -20.08 3.49 -3.87
CA THR A 156 -19.33 2.72 -2.89
C THR A 156 -19.52 3.32 -1.51
N SER A 157 -19.90 2.50 -0.54
CA SER A 157 -19.95 2.88 0.87
C SER A 157 -19.00 2.02 1.71
N ILE A 158 -18.29 2.65 2.63
CA ILE A 158 -17.29 2.01 3.51
C ILE A 158 -17.56 2.32 4.97
N ASN A 159 -17.01 1.51 5.88
CA ASN A 159 -17.18 1.69 7.32
C ASN A 159 -15.84 1.54 8.07
N PHE A 160 -15.32 2.65 8.60
CA PHE A 160 -14.05 2.70 9.34
C PHE A 160 -14.08 2.10 10.75
N SER A 161 -15.24 1.63 11.24
CA SER A 161 -15.30 0.89 12.51
C SER A 161 -14.47 -0.42 12.47
N ARG A 162 -14.16 -0.90 11.27
CA ARG A 162 -13.32 -2.08 11.06
C ARG A 162 -12.13 -1.68 10.20
N LEU A 163 -10.96 -1.64 10.81
CA LEU A 163 -9.70 -1.42 10.10
C LEU A 163 -9.08 -2.77 9.73
N ILE A 164 -8.37 -2.83 8.59
CA ILE A 164 -7.56 -4.00 8.22
C ILE A 164 -6.54 -4.29 9.32
N HIS A 165 -5.93 -3.23 9.83
CA HIS A 165 -5.01 -3.23 10.95
C HIS A 165 -4.79 -1.81 11.48
N ILE A 166 -4.27 -1.67 12.70
CA ILE A 166 -3.96 -0.38 13.33
C ILE A 166 -2.53 0.13 13.08
N GLY A 167 -1.67 -0.68 12.45
CA GLY A 167 -0.34 -0.26 11.97
C GLY A 167 0.79 -0.29 13.01
N ASP A 168 0.59 -0.92 14.17
CA ASP A 168 1.56 -1.05 15.27
C ASP A 168 2.32 -2.39 15.32
N HIS A 169 1.84 -3.42 14.63
CA HIS A 169 2.58 -4.67 14.44
C HIS A 169 3.43 -4.67 13.16
N ARG A 170 4.52 -5.44 13.15
CA ARG A 170 5.50 -5.47 12.04
C ARG A 170 4.90 -6.02 10.75
N GLU A 171 3.92 -6.90 10.89
CA GLU A 171 3.20 -7.57 9.82
C GLU A 171 2.13 -6.68 9.17
N HIS A 172 1.76 -5.56 9.78
CA HIS A 172 0.80 -4.61 9.22
C HIS A 172 1.35 -3.88 8.00
N ASP A 173 0.50 -3.62 7.02
CA ASP A 173 0.87 -3.00 5.74
C ASP A 173 0.21 -1.62 5.55
N PRO A 174 0.61 -0.61 6.35
CA PRO A 174 -0.03 0.70 6.31
C PRO A 174 0.51 1.59 5.18
N TYR A 175 1.51 1.16 4.41
CA TYR A 175 2.20 2.02 3.46
C TYR A 175 1.75 1.78 2.02
N ILE A 176 1.72 2.86 1.25
CA ILE A 176 1.63 2.84 -0.21
C ILE A 176 2.61 3.87 -0.79
N GLU A 177 3.08 3.63 -2.01
CA GLU A 177 3.82 4.63 -2.77
C GLU A 177 2.85 5.72 -3.23
N VAL A 178 3.34 6.95 -3.25
CA VAL A 178 2.53 8.12 -3.65
C VAL A 178 1.92 7.97 -5.05
N SER A 179 2.62 7.32 -5.98
CA SER A 179 2.12 7.05 -7.34
C SER A 179 0.86 6.18 -7.36
N GLN A 180 0.65 5.34 -6.34
CA GLN A 180 -0.48 4.42 -6.21
C GLN A 180 -1.69 5.04 -5.47
N ALA A 181 -1.59 6.32 -5.06
CA ALA A 181 -2.58 6.99 -4.24
C ALA A 181 -3.55 7.86 -5.08
N GLU A 182 -4.84 7.53 -5.04
CA GLU A 182 -5.91 8.37 -5.56
C GLU A 182 -6.57 9.18 -4.44
N MET A 183 -6.79 10.48 -4.67
CA MET A 183 -7.53 11.30 -3.73
C MET A 183 -9.04 11.07 -3.90
N VAL A 184 -9.72 10.78 -2.79
CA VAL A 184 -11.18 10.62 -2.74
C VAL A 184 -11.77 11.58 -1.71
N TYR A 185 -13.08 11.78 -1.73
CA TYR A 185 -13.80 12.44 -0.65
C TYR A 185 -14.80 11.48 0.00
N TYR A 186 -15.08 11.73 1.27
CA TYR A 186 -15.92 10.91 2.12
C TYR A 186 -17.11 11.74 2.59
N VAL A 187 -18.31 11.24 2.34
CA VAL A 187 -19.57 11.85 2.78
C VAL A 187 -20.22 10.91 3.77
N ASN A 188 -20.59 11.40 4.95
CA ASN A 188 -21.29 10.58 5.93
C ASN A 188 -22.69 10.25 5.40
N ASP A 189 -23.10 8.99 5.55
CA ASP A 189 -24.47 8.56 5.29
C ASP A 189 -25.36 8.99 6.47
N GLU A 190 -26.28 9.93 6.21
CA GLU A 190 -27.18 10.47 7.24
C GLU A 190 -28.18 9.42 7.76
N VAL A 191 -28.52 8.43 6.93
CA VAL A 191 -29.45 7.35 7.27
C VAL A 191 -28.72 6.26 8.06
N ASN A 192 -27.52 5.88 7.60
CA ASN A 192 -26.72 4.82 8.20
C ASN A 192 -25.49 5.42 8.91
N LYS A 193 -25.64 5.84 10.17
CA LYS A 193 -24.70 6.66 10.97
C LYS A 193 -23.23 6.17 11.13
N ASN A 194 -22.82 5.06 10.51
CA ASN A 194 -21.44 4.55 10.50
C ASN A 194 -20.88 4.30 9.09
N TRP A 195 -21.66 4.60 8.06
CA TRP A 195 -21.29 4.40 6.67
C TRP A 195 -20.88 5.71 6.04
N ILE A 196 -19.91 5.60 5.15
CA ILE A 196 -19.32 6.72 4.44
C ILE A 196 -19.41 6.40 2.95
N ILE A 197 -20.09 7.27 2.21
CA ILE A 197 -20.15 7.22 0.77
C ILE A 197 -18.84 7.79 0.22
N VAL A 198 -18.22 7.05 -0.69
CA VAL A 198 -16.96 7.44 -1.33
C VAL A 198 -17.24 8.10 -2.66
N GLY A 199 -16.71 9.31 -2.83
CA GLY A 199 -16.71 10.02 -4.10
C GLY A 199 -15.31 10.14 -4.69
N HIS A 200 -15.20 9.89 -5.99
CA HIS A 200 -13.95 9.99 -6.73
C HIS A 200 -13.72 11.42 -7.22
N LEU A 201 -12.49 11.91 -7.06
CA LEU A 201 -12.11 13.23 -7.55
C LEU A 201 -11.39 13.10 -8.89
N LYS A 202 -11.77 13.92 -9.86
CA LYS A 202 -10.98 14.14 -11.07
C LYS A 202 -10.02 15.31 -10.85
N PRO A 203 -8.75 15.21 -11.27
CA PRO A 203 -7.84 16.34 -11.24
C PRO A 203 -8.42 17.50 -12.02
N ARG A 204 -8.30 18.73 -11.50
CA ARG A 204 -8.93 19.94 -12.09
C ARG A 204 -8.45 20.28 -13.51
N GLY A 205 -7.41 19.61 -14.03
CA GLY A 205 -6.84 19.83 -15.37
C GLY A 205 -7.24 18.81 -16.44
N LEU A 206 -8.22 17.94 -16.19
CA LEU A 206 -8.70 16.89 -17.12
C LEU A 206 -10.16 17.10 -17.54
N TYR A 207 -10.58 18.36 -17.66
CA TYR A 207 -11.72 18.68 -18.50
C TYR A 207 -11.21 18.68 -19.94
N ASP A 208 -11.51 17.63 -20.70
CA ASP A 208 -11.53 17.73 -22.16
C ASP A 208 -12.50 18.86 -22.49
N ILE A 209 -11.95 20.01 -22.87
CA ILE A 209 -12.67 20.96 -23.70
C ILE A 209 -12.81 20.21 -25.02
N ARG A 210 -13.92 19.49 -25.17
CA ARG A 210 -14.37 19.04 -26.48
C ARG A 210 -14.71 20.32 -27.26
N GLU A 211 -13.80 20.74 -28.12
CA GLU A 211 -14.19 21.46 -29.34
C GLU A 211 -14.94 20.51 -30.28
#